data_AF-T1BFW2-F1
#
_entry.id   AF-T1BFW2-F1
#
_cell.length_a   1.000
_cell.length_b   1.000
_cell.length_c   1.000
_cell.angle_alpha   90.00
_cell.angle_beta   90.00
_cell.angle_gamma   90.00
#
_symmetry.space_group_name_H-M   'P 1'
#
loop_
_entity.id
_entity.type
_entity.pdbx_description
1 polymer ?
#
loop_
_entity_poly.entity_id
_entity_poly.type
_entity_poly.pdbx_seq_one_letter_code
_entity_poly.pdbx_strand_id
1 'polypeptide(L)' 'MAAADGIVMRVHRVRAEIVVAACDAELLGRELPIGPGHATKVTPQFYGERQVTLEELLRALEQATSANLLGP' A
#
# COMPACT_ATOMS: atom_id res chain seq x y z
N MET A 1 -7.22 7.82 -19.95
CA MET A 1 -7.43 6.81 -18.89
C MET A 1 -7.31 7.56 -17.58
N ALA A 2 -8.40 7.67 -16.82
CA ALA A 2 -8.35 8.31 -15.50
C ALA A 2 -7.47 7.48 -14.56
N ALA A 3 -6.74 8.15 -13.68
CA ALA A 3 -6.05 7.51 -12.56
C ALA A 3 -7.06 6.63 -11.81
N ALA A 4 -6.66 5.44 -11.40
CA ALA A 4 -7.54 4.58 -10.64
C ALA A 4 -7.71 5.19 -9.24
N ASP A 5 -8.78 5.95 -9.03
CA ASP A 5 -9.20 6.43 -7.71
C ASP A 5 -9.52 5.20 -6.85
N GLY A 6 -8.75 4.96 -5.80
CA GLY A 6 -8.99 3.83 -4.90
C GLY A 6 -7.76 3.43 -4.10
N ILE A 7 -7.96 2.58 -3.10
CA ILE A 7 -6.89 2.06 -2.24
C ILE A 7 -6.58 0.64 -2.69
N VAL A 8 -5.31 0.29 -2.82
CA VAL A 8 -4.88 -1.11 -2.88
C VAL A 8 -4.28 -1.52 -1.55
N MET A 9 -4.49 -2.78 -1.17
CA MET A 9 -3.97 -3.30 0.09
C MET A 9 -3.46 -4.73 -0.05
N ARG A 10 -2.35 -5.00 0.66
CA ARG A 10 -1.82 -6.33 0.89
C ARG A 10 -1.56 -6.56 2.37
N VAL A 11 -2.00 -7.70 2.87
CA VAL A 11 -1.74 -8.15 4.24
C VAL A 11 -0.70 -9.27 4.20
N HIS A 12 0.43 -9.06 4.86
CA HIS A 12 1.47 -10.04 5.04
C HIS A 12 1.47 -10.56 6.47
N ARG A 13 1.40 -11.87 6.63
CA ARG A 13 1.55 -12.54 7.94
C ARG A 13 2.93 -13.19 7.97
N VAL A 14 3.80 -12.71 8.84
CA VAL A 14 5.16 -13.24 8.99
C VAL A 14 5.42 -13.51 10.46
N ARG A 15 5.55 -14.78 10.83
CA ARG A 15 5.62 -15.23 12.24
C ARG A 15 4.39 -14.73 13.02
N ALA A 16 4.59 -13.94 14.07
CA ALA A 16 3.54 -13.35 14.87
C ALA A 16 3.14 -11.93 14.41
N GLU A 17 3.76 -11.41 13.34
CA GLU A 17 3.52 -10.05 12.84
C GLU A 17 2.48 -10.04 11.72
N ILE A 18 1.61 -9.03 11.75
CA ILE A 18 0.63 -8.73 10.71
C ILE A 18 0.99 -7.37 10.13
N VAL A 19 1.57 -7.38 8.94
CA VAL A 19 1.95 -6.18 8.20
C VAL A 19 0.87 -5.85 7.19
N VAL A 20 0.28 -4.66 7.33
CA VAL A 20 -0.65 -4.10 6.33
C VAL A 20 0.09 -3.09 5.47
N ALA A 21 0.21 -3.36 4.17
CA ALA A 21 0.71 -2.40 3.21
C ALA A 21 -0.46 -1.89 2.37
N ALA A 22 -0.65 -0.57 2.30
CA ALA A 22 -1.69 0.04 1.47
C ALA A 22 -1.19 1.33 0.81
N CYS A 23 -1.62 1.57 -0.42
CA CYS A 23 -1.36 2.83 -1.11
C CYS A 23 -2.53 3.22 -2.02
N ASP A 24 -2.54 4.47 -2.47
CA ASP A 24 -3.44 4.85 -3.56
C ASP A 24 -3.10 4.02 -4.80
N ALA A 25 -4.13 3.46 -5.43
CA ALA A 25 -3.99 2.56 -6.57
C ALA A 25 -3.27 3.24 -7.73
N GLU A 26 -3.44 4.56 -7.88
CA GLU A 26 -2.77 5.33 -8.91
C GLU A 26 -1.25 5.43 -8.74
N LEU A 27 -0.71 5.18 -7.54
CA LEU A 27 0.73 5.18 -7.27
C LEU A 27 1.41 3.89 -7.71
N LEU A 28 0.68 2.79 -7.91
CA LEU A 28 1.26 1.51 -8.36
C LEU A 28 2.02 1.69 -9.67
N GLY A 29 3.25 1.17 -9.69
CA GLY A 29 4.15 1.25 -10.85
C GLY A 29 4.92 2.57 -10.96
N ARG A 30 4.61 3.59 -10.15
CA ARG A 30 5.35 4.86 -10.12
C ARG A 30 6.67 4.71 -9.37
N GLU A 31 7.60 5.62 -9.67
CA GLU A 31 8.81 5.85 -8.88
C GLU A 31 8.65 7.17 -8.12
N LEU A 32 8.85 7.12 -6.80
CA LEU A 32 8.72 8.27 -5.91
C LEU A 32 10.11 8.71 -5.45
N PRO A 33 10.47 10.00 -5.62
CA PRO A 33 11.74 10.52 -5.14
C PRO A 33 11.78 10.51 -3.62
N ILE A 34 12.87 9.98 -3.04
CA ILE A 34 13.11 9.91 -1.59
C ILE A 34 14.35 10.69 -1.17
N GLY A 35 14.96 11.44 -2.09
CA GLY A 35 16.12 12.28 -1.86
C GLY A 35 16.91 12.54 -3.14
N PRO A 36 17.99 13.33 -3.07
CA PRO A 36 18.82 13.63 -4.24
C PRO A 36 19.37 12.34 -4.86
N GLY A 37 19.01 12.08 -6.12
CA GLY A 37 19.45 10.89 -6.87
C GLY A 37 18.84 9.56 -6.41
N HIS A 38 17.85 9.56 -5.52
CA HIS A 38 17.25 8.34 -4.99
C HIS A 38 15.73 8.34 -5.21
N ALA A 39 15.22 7.22 -5.72
CA ALA A 39 13.80 6.98 -5.88
C ALA A 39 13.44 5.57 -5.39
N THR A 40 12.20 5.40 -4.93
CA THR A 40 11.64 4.10 -4.58
C THR A 40 10.52 3.75 -5.55
N LYS A 41 10.47 2.48 -5.97
CA LYS A 41 9.41 2.00 -6.86
C LYS A 41 8.24 1.48 -6.03
N VAL A 42 7.05 1.99 -6.32
CA VAL A 42 5.81 1.48 -5.73
C VAL A 42 5.40 0.23 -6.49
N THR A 43 5.55 -0.94 -5.88
CA THR A 43 5.37 -2.22 -6.57
C THR A 43 4.11 -2.96 -6.12
N PRO A 44 3.37 -3.61 -7.05
CA PRO A 44 2.27 -4.48 -6.69
C PRO A 44 2.69 -5.68 -5.82
N GLN A 45 3.95 -6.10 -5.93
CA GLN A 45 4.52 -7.14 -5.08
C GLN A 45 4.51 -6.76 -3.60
N PHE A 46 4.61 -5.46 -3.27
CA PHE A 46 4.57 -4.96 -1.89
C PHE A 46 3.17 -4.53 -1.46
N TYR A 47 2.47 -3.72 -2.28
CA TYR A 47 1.16 -3.13 -1.92
C TYR A 47 -0.06 -3.96 -2.35
N GLY A 48 0.13 -4.96 -3.21
CA GLY A 48 -0.95 -5.72 -3.80
C GLY A 48 -1.60 -5.02 -5.00
N GLU A 49 -2.52 -5.73 -5.66
CA GLU A 49 -3.29 -5.24 -6.81
C GLU A 49 -4.80 -5.17 -6.52
N ARG A 50 -5.23 -5.73 -5.37
CA ARG A 50 -6.63 -5.77 -4.99
C ARG A 50 -7.05 -4.42 -4.47
N GLN A 51 -8.03 -3.79 -5.13
CA GLN A 51 -8.69 -2.62 -4.60
C GLN A 51 -9.55 -2.97 -3.38
N VAL A 52 -9.58 -2.07 -2.41
CA VAL A 52 -10.29 -2.23 -1.15
C VAL A 52 -11.08 -0.98 -0.79
N THR A 53 -12.16 -1.15 -0.04
CA THR A 53 -12.86 -0.01 0.56
C THR A 53 -12.12 0.52 1.78
N LEU A 54 -12.47 1.73 2.21
CA LEU A 54 -11.94 2.29 3.45
C LEU A 54 -12.28 1.41 4.66
N GLU A 55 -13.49 0.86 4.73
CA GLU A 55 -13.89 -0.03 5.83
C GLU A 55 -13.11 -1.35 5.85
N GLU A 56 -12.73 -1.89 4.69
CA GLU A 56 -11.86 -3.06 4.60
C GLU A 56 -10.44 -2.74 5.10
N LEU A 57 -9.90 -1.58 4.70
CA LEU A 57 -8.59 -1.11 5.18
C LEU A 57 -8.59 -0.93 6.70
N LEU A 58 -9.58 -0.23 7.26
CA LEU A 58 -9.68 0.02 8.70
C LEU A 58 -9.74 -1.28 9.50
N ARG A 59 -10.54 -2.25 9.07
CA ARG A 59 -10.62 -3.58 9.70
C ARG A 59 -9.30 -4.35 9.66
N ALA A 60 -8.52 -4.19 8.59
CA ALA A 60 -7.20 -4.80 8.50
C ALA A 60 -6.20 -4.11 9.44
N LEU A 61 -6.25 -2.77 9.53
CA LEU A 61 -5.39 -1.97 10.40
C LEU A 61 -5.64 -2.24 11.88
N GLU A 62 -6.90 -2.46 12.29
CA GLU A 62 -7.23 -2.87 13.67
C GLU A 62 -6.51 -4.14 14.13
N GLN A 63 -6.16 -5.02 13.18
CA GLN A 63 -5.46 -6.29 13.46
C GLN A 63 -3.96 -6.21 13.16
N ALA A 64 -3.46 -5.10 12.62
CA ALA A 64 -2.09 -4.97 12.19
C ALA A 64 -1.15 -4.80 13.38
N THR A 65 0.02 -5.43 13.32
CA THR A 65 1.13 -5.10 14.22
C THR A 65 1.99 -3.96 13.66
N SER A 66 2.04 -3.83 12.33
CA SER A 66 2.71 -2.74 11.63
C SER A 66 1.95 -2.37 10.36
N ALA A 67 1.98 -1.09 9.98
CA ALA A 67 1.38 -0.61 8.75
C ALA A 67 2.36 0.22 7.92
N ASN A 68 2.34 0.04 6.60
CA ASN A 68 2.98 0.92 5.63
C ASN A 68 1.87 1.54 4.77
N LEU A 69 1.67 2.85 4.92
CA LEU A 69 0.65 3.61 4.22
C LEU A 69 1.34 4.65 3.35
N LEU A 70 0.96 4.71 2.06
CA LEU A 70 1.57 5.59 1.09
C LEU A 70 0.51 6.27 0.22
N GLY A 71 0.42 7.58 0.36
CA GLY A 71 -0.52 8.46 -0.34
C GLY A 71 -0.17 9.93 -0.03
N PRO A 72 -0.77 10.90 -0.72
CA PRO A 72 -0.68 12.32 -0.39
C PRO A 72 -1.43 12.69 0.89
#